data_AF-A0A9P7K8S2-F1
#
_entry.id   AF-A0A9P7K8S2-F1
#
_cell.length_a   1.000
_cell.length_b   1.000
_cell.length_c   1.000
_cell.angle_alpha   90.00
_cell.angle_beta   90.00
_cell.angle_gamma   90.00
#
_symmetry.space_group_name_H-M   'P 1'
#
loop_
_entity.id
_entity.type
_entity.pdbx_description
1 polymer ?
#
loop_
_entity_poly.entity_id
_entity_poly.type
_entity_poly.pdbx_seq_one_letter_code
_entity_poly.pdbx_strand_id
1 'polypeptide(L)'
;MTEPATFDTVPQEVLEHIVFFSATETFLGPPSGLVPLLLTNRKIYSRLNISDNHHIYARIFAHKFDTCAVFRWLGPERTTSCILAAELQRRCFYLKRIRARSDSMLQSMDADDSPFLHELLFLAYTMMVENEGKNERQLKEYANMDTWLRDFWFHDLGASRAVGSTIDEAWLPDNDILSFGMWLFWFLLRPEFTAYASLLAGGGPSVIQKSMVVRHRQTWKLREHHLLASSSDSGIGLDSDNVETLRGGDPLRSWFPTGTQIRESRDGIEVHEPGRKDVVHYQRGTTSGGICGDNTGVIVQDIIITGEARSNSGLQIPSNPLSTGSLCVGPVQPGRSSETV
;
A
#
# COMPACT_ATOMS: atom_id res chain seq x y z
N MET A 1 20.12 -68.08 -9.67
CA MET A 1 19.43 -66.93 -10.31
C MET A 1 19.04 -65.99 -9.19
N THR A 2 19.74 -64.87 -9.05
CA THR A 2 19.37 -63.80 -8.11
C THR A 2 18.17 -63.05 -8.68
N GLU A 3 17.07 -62.98 -7.94
CA GLU A 3 15.94 -62.11 -8.31
C GLU A 3 16.44 -60.67 -8.51
N PRO A 4 15.91 -59.95 -9.51
CA PRO A 4 16.26 -58.54 -9.69
C PRO A 4 15.86 -57.76 -8.44
N ALA A 5 16.78 -56.96 -7.91
CA ALA A 5 16.52 -56.11 -6.77
C ALA A 5 15.32 -55.19 -7.09
N THR A 6 14.22 -55.38 -6.36
CA THR A 6 13.01 -54.59 -6.51
C THR A 6 13.13 -53.31 -5.70
N PHE A 7 12.54 -52.22 -6.20
CA PHE A 7 12.60 -50.91 -5.54
C PHE A 7 12.05 -50.93 -4.11
N ASP A 8 11.16 -51.88 -3.79
CA ASP A 8 10.57 -52.08 -2.47
C ASP A 8 11.53 -52.66 -1.41
N THR A 9 12.71 -53.13 -1.83
CA THR A 9 13.77 -53.67 -0.96
C THR A 9 14.84 -52.63 -0.61
N VAL A 10 14.73 -51.43 -1.17
CA VAL A 10 15.68 -50.34 -0.90
C VAL A 10 15.59 -49.89 0.57
N PRO A 11 16.73 -49.72 1.28
CA PRO A 11 16.78 -49.19 2.64
C PRO A 11 16.12 -47.81 2.78
N GLN A 12 15.68 -47.48 4.00
CA GLN A 12 14.89 -46.27 4.24
C GLN A 12 15.68 -45.00 3.94
N GLU A 13 16.95 -45.00 4.31
CA GLU A 13 17.88 -43.89 4.16
C GLU A 13 18.12 -43.60 2.67
N VAL A 14 18.28 -44.66 1.87
CA VAL A 14 18.47 -44.54 0.41
C VAL A 14 17.21 -44.00 -0.24
N LEU A 15 16.03 -44.49 0.18
CA LEU A 15 14.75 -44.00 -0.32
C LEU A 15 14.55 -42.51 0.01
N GLU A 16 14.87 -42.09 1.24
CA GLU A 16 14.83 -40.69 1.66
C GLU A 16 15.79 -39.80 0.86
N HIS A 17 16.98 -40.32 0.52
CA HIS A 17 17.92 -39.61 -0.35
C HIS A 17 17.38 -39.41 -1.77
N ILE A 18 16.80 -40.45 -2.37
CA ILE A 18 16.14 -40.36 -3.68
C ILE A 18 15.04 -39.30 -3.64
N VAL A 19 14.18 -39.39 -2.61
CA VAL A 19 13.06 -38.48 -2.36
C VAL A 19 13.52 -37.04 -2.20
N PHE A 20 14.60 -36.81 -1.44
CA PHE A 20 15.19 -35.48 -1.28
C PHE A 20 15.55 -34.89 -2.65
N PHE A 21 16.37 -35.61 -3.44
CA PHE A 21 16.84 -35.10 -4.72
C PHE A 21 15.71 -34.93 -5.74
N SER A 22 14.72 -35.82 -5.77
CA SER A 22 13.53 -35.67 -6.61
C SER A 22 12.66 -34.48 -6.18
N ALA A 23 12.55 -34.20 -4.89
CA ALA A 23 11.79 -33.06 -4.37
C ALA A 23 12.49 -31.71 -4.57
N THR A 24 13.81 -31.71 -4.65
CA THR A 24 14.64 -30.50 -4.70
C THR A 24 15.30 -30.27 -6.06
N GLU A 25 14.97 -31.07 -7.09
CA GLU A 25 15.45 -30.85 -8.46
C GLU A 25 15.21 -29.41 -8.92
N THR A 26 14.01 -28.90 -8.66
CA THR A 26 13.69 -27.49 -8.81
C THR A 26 13.67 -26.82 -7.45
N PHE A 27 14.43 -25.74 -7.31
CA PHE A 27 14.42 -24.92 -6.10
C PHE A 27 13.04 -24.24 -5.90
N LEU A 28 12.49 -23.67 -6.98
CA LEU A 28 11.23 -22.92 -6.97
C LEU A 28 9.99 -23.82 -6.89
N GLY A 29 9.00 -23.37 -6.13
CA GLY A 29 7.69 -23.99 -6.05
C GLY A 29 7.63 -25.28 -5.24
N PRO A 30 6.47 -25.97 -5.30
CA PRO A 30 6.22 -27.19 -4.54
C PRO A 30 7.13 -28.34 -5.00
N PRO A 31 7.41 -29.31 -4.12
CA PRO A 31 8.19 -30.50 -4.47
C PRO A 31 7.37 -31.47 -5.35
N SER A 32 7.22 -31.15 -6.64
CA SER A 32 6.40 -31.91 -7.59
C SER A 32 6.91 -33.33 -7.85
N GLY A 33 8.24 -33.54 -7.80
CA GLY A 33 8.87 -34.84 -7.98
C GLY A 33 8.50 -35.89 -6.90
N LEU A 34 7.90 -35.47 -5.79
CA LEU A 34 7.40 -36.39 -4.76
C LEU A 34 6.14 -37.14 -5.18
N VAL A 35 5.26 -36.49 -5.95
CA VAL A 35 3.93 -37.03 -6.23
C VAL A 35 4.02 -38.34 -7.00
N PRO A 36 4.80 -38.46 -8.10
CA PRO A 36 4.94 -39.73 -8.80
C PRO A 36 5.50 -40.84 -7.90
N LEU A 37 6.50 -40.53 -7.06
CA LEU A 37 7.11 -41.50 -6.15
C LEU A 37 6.12 -42.04 -5.11
N LEU A 38 5.33 -41.16 -4.49
CA LEU A 38 4.30 -41.54 -3.52
C LEU A 38 3.19 -42.40 -4.15
N LEU A 39 2.95 -42.27 -5.46
CA LEU A 39 1.94 -43.01 -6.19
C LEU A 39 2.43 -44.37 -6.75
N THR A 40 3.71 -44.71 -6.61
CA THR A 40 4.26 -45.96 -7.15
C THR A 40 3.76 -47.21 -6.43
N ASN A 41 3.80 -47.24 -5.09
CA ASN A 41 3.47 -48.41 -4.27
C ASN A 41 2.97 -47.99 -2.89
N ARG A 42 1.98 -48.71 -2.34
CA ARG A 42 1.47 -48.54 -0.96
C ARG A 42 2.57 -48.68 0.10
N LYS A 43 3.52 -49.61 -0.07
CA LYS A 43 4.64 -49.80 0.88
C LYS A 43 5.62 -48.62 0.86
N ILE A 44 5.83 -48.03 -0.32
CA ILE A 44 6.65 -46.83 -0.48
C ILE A 44 5.92 -45.63 0.11
N TYR A 45 4.63 -45.50 -0.17
CA TYR A 45 3.78 -44.47 0.42
C TYR A 45 3.83 -44.50 1.95
N SER A 46 3.64 -45.66 2.59
CA SER A 46 3.67 -45.76 4.06
C SER A 46 5.03 -45.41 4.67
N ARG A 47 6.11 -45.55 3.91
CA ARG A 47 7.48 -45.22 4.35
C ARG A 47 7.86 -43.75 4.14
N LEU A 48 7.16 -43.08 3.24
CA LEU A 48 7.46 -41.72 2.79
C LEU A 48 6.39 -40.70 3.15
N ASN A 49 5.24 -41.14 3.68
CA ASN A 49 4.16 -40.27 4.08
C ASN A 49 4.65 -39.20 5.07
N ILE A 50 4.18 -37.97 4.89
CA ILE A 50 4.61 -36.81 5.68
C ILE A 50 4.32 -36.97 7.17
N SER A 51 3.21 -37.64 7.52
CA SER A 51 2.83 -37.89 8.92
C SER A 51 3.78 -38.83 9.62
N ASP A 52 4.46 -39.70 8.88
CA ASP A 52 5.33 -40.75 9.44
C ASP A 52 6.82 -40.38 9.30
N ASN A 53 7.15 -39.53 8.32
CA ASN A 53 8.53 -39.16 8.01
C ASN A 53 8.75 -37.64 7.98
N HIS A 54 8.53 -36.94 9.09
CA HIS A 54 8.67 -35.49 9.15
C HIS A 54 10.08 -34.97 8.79
N HIS A 55 11.13 -35.75 9.08
CA HIS A 55 12.52 -35.32 8.90
C HIS A 55 12.88 -35.06 7.44
N ILE A 56 12.42 -35.88 6.49
CA ILE A 56 12.69 -35.66 5.06
C ILE A 56 12.01 -34.38 4.56
N TYR A 57 10.77 -34.10 4.98
CA TYR A 57 10.05 -32.89 4.60
C TYR A 57 10.65 -31.63 5.24
N ALA A 58 11.14 -31.72 6.47
CA ALA A 58 11.90 -30.65 7.10
C ALA A 58 13.20 -30.33 6.34
N ARG A 59 13.91 -31.35 5.83
CA ARG A 59 15.09 -31.16 4.98
C ARG A 59 14.73 -30.51 3.65
N ILE A 60 13.62 -30.92 3.02
CA ILE A 60 13.10 -30.30 1.79
C ILE A 60 12.72 -28.85 2.05
N PHE A 61 12.09 -28.55 3.18
CA PHE A 61 11.76 -27.19 3.59
C PHE A 61 13.01 -26.31 3.71
N ALA A 62 14.02 -26.76 4.45
CA ALA A 62 15.28 -26.04 4.61
C ALA A 62 16.03 -25.83 3.27
N HIS A 63 15.83 -26.72 2.30
CA HIS A 63 16.35 -26.53 0.95
C HIS A 63 15.61 -25.42 0.20
N LYS A 64 14.26 -25.43 0.24
CA LYS A 64 13.40 -24.55 -0.57
C LYS A 64 13.12 -23.17 0.03
N PHE A 65 13.18 -23.03 1.34
CA PHE A 65 12.83 -21.82 2.10
C PHE A 65 13.96 -21.40 3.04
N ASP A 66 13.91 -20.15 3.48
CA ASP A 66 14.85 -19.62 4.48
C ASP A 66 14.44 -20.07 5.88
N THR A 67 15.36 -20.73 6.59
CA THR A 67 15.14 -21.26 7.95
C THR A 67 16.00 -20.59 9.01
N CYS A 68 17.11 -19.96 8.64
CA CYS A 68 18.07 -19.40 9.60
C CYS A 68 17.43 -18.28 10.44
N ALA A 69 16.66 -17.37 9.82
CA ALA A 69 15.96 -16.32 10.54
C ALA A 69 14.99 -16.88 11.59
N VAL A 70 14.18 -17.87 11.19
CA VAL A 70 13.23 -18.57 12.07
C VAL A 70 13.95 -19.24 13.23
N PHE A 71 15.05 -19.93 12.95
CA PHE A 71 15.85 -20.61 13.97
C PHE A 71 16.45 -19.62 14.98
N ARG A 72 16.96 -18.47 14.52
CA ARG A 72 17.52 -17.43 15.40
C ARG A 72 16.46 -16.80 16.30
N TRP A 73 15.23 -16.61 15.82
CA TRP A 73 14.19 -15.90 16.57
C TRP A 73 13.36 -16.80 17.48
N LEU A 74 13.00 -18.00 17.00
CA LEU A 74 12.09 -18.89 17.70
C LEU A 74 12.81 -20.05 18.42
N GLY A 75 14.07 -20.28 18.10
CA GLY A 75 14.88 -21.35 18.68
C GLY A 75 14.55 -22.76 18.15
N PRO A 76 15.32 -23.77 18.60
CA PRO A 76 15.17 -25.15 18.14
C PRO A 76 13.84 -25.79 18.56
N GLU A 77 13.28 -25.39 19.71
CA GLU A 77 12.03 -25.99 20.25
C GLU A 77 10.80 -25.70 19.37
N ARG A 78 10.81 -24.59 18.63
CA ARG A 78 9.73 -24.20 17.72
C ARG A 78 10.03 -24.47 16.26
N THR A 79 11.15 -25.13 15.97
CA THR A 79 11.59 -25.50 14.61
C THR A 79 11.82 -27.01 14.49
N THR A 80 11.00 -27.79 15.20
CA THR A 80 11.01 -29.26 15.12
C THR A 80 10.65 -29.72 13.70
N SER A 81 11.08 -30.95 13.34
CA SER A 81 10.86 -31.46 11.99
C SER A 81 9.37 -31.57 11.62
N CYS A 82 8.47 -31.83 12.58
CA CYS A 82 7.04 -31.85 12.32
C CYS A 82 6.48 -30.46 11.97
N ILE A 83 6.94 -29.41 12.64
CA ILE A 83 6.54 -28.02 12.36
C ILE A 83 7.04 -27.60 10.97
N LEU A 84 8.31 -27.88 10.64
CA LEU A 84 8.87 -27.54 9.33
C LEU A 84 8.20 -28.31 8.18
N ALA A 85 7.81 -29.57 8.42
CA ALA A 85 7.06 -30.36 7.46
C ALA A 85 5.65 -29.77 7.22
N ALA A 86 4.96 -29.32 8.27
CA ALA A 86 3.67 -28.65 8.15
C ALA A 86 3.78 -27.30 7.43
N GLU A 87 4.81 -26.51 7.74
CA GLU A 87 5.10 -25.24 7.07
C GLU A 87 5.40 -25.43 5.58
N LEU A 88 6.09 -26.51 5.19
CA LEU A 88 6.29 -26.85 3.78
C LEU A 88 4.95 -26.98 3.03
N GLN A 89 4.01 -27.73 3.58
CA GLN A 89 2.69 -27.91 2.98
C GLN A 89 1.94 -26.57 2.92
N ARG A 90 1.92 -25.83 4.02
CA ARG A 90 1.21 -24.55 4.14
C ARG A 90 1.74 -23.52 3.15
N ARG A 91 3.05 -23.30 3.09
CA ARG A 91 3.66 -22.35 2.14
C ARG A 91 3.45 -22.77 0.70
N CYS A 92 3.60 -24.06 0.38
CA CYS A 92 3.33 -24.54 -0.98
C CYS A 92 1.86 -24.39 -1.39
N PHE A 93 0.91 -24.57 -0.46
CA PHE A 93 -0.51 -24.36 -0.71
C PHE A 93 -0.79 -22.89 -1.07
N TYR A 94 -0.33 -21.95 -0.25
CA TYR A 94 -0.57 -20.53 -0.47
C TYR A 94 0.18 -19.98 -1.70
N LEU A 95 1.42 -20.43 -1.97
CA LEU A 95 2.13 -20.07 -3.20
C LEU A 95 1.36 -20.49 -4.46
N LYS A 96 0.71 -21.67 -4.45
CA LYS A 96 -0.15 -22.10 -5.56
C LYS A 96 -1.37 -21.20 -5.72
N ARG A 97 -2.01 -20.77 -4.61
CA ARG A 97 -3.15 -19.84 -4.64
C ARG A 97 -2.76 -18.49 -5.23
N ILE A 98 -1.64 -17.92 -4.78
CA ILE A 98 -1.11 -16.65 -5.31
C ILE A 98 -0.83 -16.81 -6.81
N ARG A 99 -0.16 -17.89 -7.22
CA ARG A 99 0.13 -18.16 -8.63
C ARG A 99 -1.14 -18.29 -9.48
N ALA A 100 -2.21 -18.85 -8.91
CA ALA A 100 -3.51 -18.98 -9.55
C ALA A 100 -4.34 -17.67 -9.54
N ARG A 101 -3.81 -16.55 -9.02
CA ARG A 101 -4.54 -15.28 -8.83
C ARG A 101 -5.81 -15.44 -7.99
N SER A 102 -5.83 -16.44 -7.11
CA SER A 102 -6.95 -16.62 -6.17
C SER A 102 -6.93 -15.51 -5.12
N ASP A 103 -8.11 -15.03 -4.73
CA ASP A 103 -8.30 -14.02 -3.68
C ASP A 103 -7.74 -12.61 -3.99
N SER A 104 -7.16 -12.37 -5.18
CA SER A 104 -6.71 -11.02 -5.57
C SER A 104 -7.87 -10.09 -5.98
N MET A 105 -9.01 -10.67 -6.35
CA MET A 105 -10.22 -9.96 -6.77
C MET A 105 -11.42 -10.43 -5.96
N LEU A 106 -12.40 -9.55 -5.78
CA LEU A 106 -13.67 -9.87 -5.14
C LEU A 106 -14.44 -10.90 -5.96
N GLN A 107 -14.83 -12.00 -5.33
CA GLN A 107 -15.67 -13.03 -5.96
C GLN A 107 -17.16 -12.73 -5.80
N SER A 108 -17.54 -11.93 -4.79
CA SER A 108 -18.88 -11.37 -4.61
C SER A 108 -18.78 -10.06 -3.81
N MET A 109 -19.77 -9.17 -3.98
CA MET A 109 -19.81 -7.88 -3.27
C MET A 109 -20.04 -8.00 -1.74
N ASP A 110 -20.41 -9.20 -1.26
CA ASP A 110 -20.76 -9.46 0.16
C ASP A 110 -19.68 -10.25 0.93
N ALA A 111 -18.52 -10.53 0.32
CA ALA A 111 -17.47 -11.35 0.91
C ALA A 111 -16.49 -10.51 1.76
N ASP A 112 -16.98 -9.91 2.84
CA ASP A 112 -16.17 -9.00 3.68
C ASP A 112 -15.14 -9.74 4.57
N ASP A 113 -15.22 -11.07 4.69
CA ASP A 113 -14.28 -11.86 5.50
C ASP A 113 -13.86 -13.15 4.77
N SER A 114 -12.90 -13.07 3.85
CA SER A 114 -12.20 -14.26 3.37
C SER A 114 -11.07 -14.60 4.36
N PRO A 115 -11.21 -15.62 5.24
CA PRO A 115 -10.15 -16.00 6.17
C PRO A 115 -8.87 -16.42 5.44
N PHE A 116 -9.01 -16.90 4.20
CA PHE A 116 -7.90 -17.27 3.34
C PHE A 116 -7.08 -16.07 2.86
N LEU A 117 -7.70 -14.92 2.62
CA LEU A 117 -6.99 -13.72 2.15
C LEU A 117 -6.08 -13.17 3.25
N HIS A 118 -6.61 -13.05 4.46
CA HIS A 118 -5.82 -12.62 5.62
C HIS A 118 -4.65 -13.58 5.86
N GLU A 119 -4.90 -14.89 5.91
CA GLU A 119 -3.84 -15.88 6.13
C GLU A 119 -2.78 -15.88 5.02
N LEU A 120 -3.20 -15.74 3.76
CA LEU A 120 -2.29 -15.64 2.61
C LEU A 120 -1.36 -14.44 2.72
N LEU A 121 -1.91 -13.25 2.99
CA LEU A 121 -1.12 -12.02 3.13
C LEU A 121 -0.21 -12.08 4.35
N PHE A 122 -0.71 -12.56 5.49
CA PHE A 122 0.09 -12.74 6.70
C PHE A 122 1.26 -13.72 6.48
N LEU A 123 1.00 -14.85 5.81
CA LEU A 123 2.04 -15.85 5.50
C LEU A 123 3.09 -15.26 4.56
N ALA A 124 2.68 -14.59 3.49
CA ALA A 124 3.60 -13.96 2.56
C ALA A 124 4.42 -12.86 3.23
N TYR A 125 3.80 -12.06 4.11
CA TYR A 125 4.48 -11.03 4.89
C TYR A 125 5.54 -11.68 5.80
N THR A 126 5.18 -12.74 6.52
CA THR A 126 6.10 -13.50 7.36
C THR A 126 7.27 -14.07 6.55
N MET A 127 6.99 -14.63 5.36
CA MET A 127 8.03 -15.09 4.44
C MET A 127 9.01 -13.98 4.05
N MET A 128 8.54 -12.74 3.85
CA MET A 128 9.40 -11.60 3.56
C MET A 128 10.20 -11.11 4.77
N VAL A 129 9.63 -11.17 5.97
CA VAL A 129 10.34 -10.82 7.22
C VAL A 129 11.44 -11.85 7.52
N GLU A 130 11.20 -13.13 7.21
CA GLU A 130 12.17 -14.23 7.36
C GLU A 130 13.17 -14.35 6.19
N ASN A 131 13.09 -13.47 5.19
CA ASN A 131 13.78 -13.65 3.92
C ASN A 131 15.31 -13.46 4.04
N GLU A 132 16.05 -14.47 3.56
CA GLU A 132 17.49 -14.43 3.30
C GLU A 132 17.80 -14.62 1.81
N GLY A 133 16.76 -14.61 0.97
CA GLY A 133 16.82 -14.62 -0.49
C GLY A 133 15.98 -15.73 -1.12
N LYS A 134 15.75 -16.85 -0.42
CA LYS A 134 14.93 -17.94 -0.99
C LYS A 134 13.45 -17.57 -0.98
N ASN A 135 12.96 -17.01 0.12
CA ASN A 135 11.55 -16.70 0.29
C ASN A 135 11.04 -15.65 -0.71
N GLU A 136 11.83 -14.60 -0.97
CA GLU A 136 11.52 -13.58 -1.98
C GLU A 136 11.39 -14.22 -3.37
N ARG A 137 12.29 -15.15 -3.72
CA ARG A 137 12.25 -15.84 -5.02
C ARG A 137 11.05 -16.76 -5.14
N GLN A 138 10.65 -17.44 -4.06
CA GLN A 138 9.41 -18.23 -4.04
C GLN A 138 8.18 -17.33 -4.32
N LEU A 139 8.11 -16.16 -3.69
CA LEU A 139 6.98 -15.24 -3.88
C LEU A 139 7.00 -14.55 -5.26
N LYS A 140 8.16 -14.11 -5.73
CA LYS A 140 8.30 -13.42 -7.02
C LYS A 140 8.34 -14.36 -8.21
N GLU A 141 9.35 -15.24 -8.27
CA GLU A 141 9.64 -16.04 -9.47
C GLU A 141 8.66 -17.22 -9.61
N TYR A 142 8.26 -17.85 -8.51
CA TYR A 142 7.28 -18.92 -8.56
C TYR A 142 5.84 -18.42 -8.45
N ALA A 143 5.50 -17.65 -7.43
CA ALA A 143 4.11 -17.29 -7.20
C ALA A 143 3.62 -16.10 -8.03
N ASN A 144 4.49 -15.34 -8.70
CA ASN A 144 4.13 -14.12 -9.42
C ASN A 144 3.32 -13.14 -8.53
N MET A 145 3.75 -13.00 -7.28
CA MET A 145 3.04 -12.19 -6.29
C MET A 145 2.97 -10.71 -6.68
N ASP A 146 3.90 -10.23 -7.50
CA ASP A 146 3.88 -8.90 -8.10
C ASP A 146 2.61 -8.65 -8.94
N THR A 147 2.22 -9.65 -9.73
CA THR A 147 1.01 -9.59 -10.57
C THR A 147 -0.24 -9.74 -9.71
N TRP A 148 -0.19 -10.62 -8.71
CA TRP A 148 -1.26 -10.77 -7.72
C TRP A 148 -1.53 -9.47 -6.96
N LEU A 149 -0.48 -8.79 -6.48
CA LEU A 149 -0.60 -7.52 -5.74
C LEU A 149 -1.09 -6.38 -6.63
N ARG A 150 -0.74 -6.39 -7.92
CA ARG A 150 -1.28 -5.43 -8.90
C ARG A 150 -2.79 -5.56 -9.02
N ASP A 151 -3.32 -6.77 -9.09
CA ASP A 151 -4.78 -6.96 -9.11
C ASP A 151 -5.41 -6.53 -7.81
N PHE A 152 -4.83 -6.99 -6.69
CA PHE A 152 -5.31 -6.70 -5.36
C PHE A 152 -5.50 -5.19 -5.16
N TRP A 153 -4.51 -4.38 -5.56
CA TRP A 153 -4.52 -2.93 -5.36
C TRP A 153 -5.22 -2.12 -6.46
N PHE A 154 -5.07 -2.51 -7.73
CA PHE A 154 -5.36 -1.61 -8.86
C PHE A 154 -6.41 -2.13 -9.83
N HIS A 155 -6.89 -3.36 -9.65
CA HIS A 155 -8.03 -3.83 -10.45
C HIS A 155 -9.32 -3.17 -9.94
N ASP A 156 -10.27 -2.90 -10.84
CA ASP A 156 -11.56 -2.29 -10.48
C ASP A 156 -12.33 -3.13 -9.45
N LEU A 157 -12.18 -4.46 -9.56
CA LEU A 157 -12.71 -5.46 -8.62
C LEU A 157 -11.63 -6.02 -7.67
N GLY A 158 -10.52 -5.29 -7.48
CA GLY A 158 -9.43 -5.71 -6.61
C GLY A 158 -9.89 -5.86 -5.16
N ALA A 159 -9.41 -6.90 -4.48
CA ALA A 159 -9.85 -7.20 -3.12
C ALA A 159 -9.47 -6.12 -2.08
N SER A 160 -8.55 -5.20 -2.41
CA SER A 160 -8.27 -4.02 -1.58
C SER A 160 -9.38 -2.97 -1.58
N ARG A 161 -10.25 -2.98 -2.60
CA ARG A 161 -11.26 -1.93 -2.88
C ARG A 161 -10.68 -0.52 -3.05
N ALA A 162 -9.36 -0.40 -3.21
CA ALA A 162 -8.67 0.89 -3.27
C ALA A 162 -9.15 1.76 -4.44
N VAL A 163 -9.41 1.18 -5.61
CA VAL A 163 -9.94 1.91 -6.76
C VAL A 163 -11.33 2.47 -6.47
N GLY A 164 -12.25 1.67 -5.90
CA GLY A 164 -13.58 2.10 -5.52
C GLY A 164 -13.58 3.23 -4.49
N SER A 165 -12.75 3.13 -3.45
CA SER A 165 -12.64 4.18 -2.43
C SER A 165 -12.16 5.52 -2.99
N THR A 166 -11.39 5.55 -4.09
CA THR A 166 -11.02 6.81 -4.74
C THR A 166 -12.18 7.51 -5.43
N ILE A 167 -13.22 6.78 -5.82
CA ILE A 167 -14.44 7.34 -6.43
C ILE A 167 -15.33 7.95 -5.36
N ASP A 168 -15.43 7.30 -4.20
CA ASP A 168 -16.28 7.75 -3.07
C ASP A 168 -15.62 8.82 -2.19
N GLU A 169 -14.44 9.33 -2.58
CA GLU A 169 -13.60 10.25 -1.78
C GLU A 169 -13.32 9.76 -0.33
N ALA A 170 -13.50 8.47 -0.10
CA ALA A 170 -13.32 7.84 1.19
C ALA A 170 -11.88 7.36 1.34
N TRP A 171 -11.32 7.53 2.53
CA TRP A 171 -10.05 6.89 2.86
C TRP A 171 -10.25 5.38 2.98
N LEU A 172 -9.22 4.62 2.61
CA LEU A 172 -9.20 3.19 2.89
C LEU A 172 -9.31 2.94 4.40
N PRO A 173 -10.11 1.94 4.83
CA PRO A 173 -10.23 1.59 6.23
C PRO A 173 -8.88 1.08 6.76
N ASP A 174 -8.60 1.36 8.02
CA ASP A 174 -7.41 0.81 8.69
C ASP A 174 -7.70 -0.65 9.08
N ASN A 175 -7.13 -1.59 8.32
CA ASN A 175 -7.23 -3.01 8.62
C ASN A 175 -5.93 -3.76 8.29
N ASP A 176 -5.76 -4.92 8.93
CA ASP A 176 -4.53 -5.71 8.82
C ASP A 176 -4.29 -6.24 7.40
N ILE A 177 -5.36 -6.53 6.65
CA ILE A 177 -5.29 -7.01 5.26
C ILE A 177 -4.60 -5.97 4.36
N LEU A 178 -5.06 -4.73 4.41
CA LEU A 178 -4.48 -3.63 3.63
C LEU A 178 -3.07 -3.31 4.11
N SER A 179 -2.81 -3.38 5.42
CA SER A 179 -1.49 -3.21 5.99
C SER A 179 -0.50 -4.25 5.48
N PHE A 180 -0.80 -5.55 5.57
CA PHE A 180 0.05 -6.61 5.02
C PHE A 180 0.21 -6.47 3.51
N GLY A 181 -0.88 -6.22 2.78
CA GLY A 181 -0.86 -5.99 1.34
C GLY A 181 0.07 -4.84 0.94
N MET A 182 0.16 -3.79 1.77
CA MET A 182 0.96 -2.60 1.50
C MET A 182 2.43 -2.84 1.82
N TRP A 183 2.73 -3.47 2.96
CA TRP A 183 4.09 -3.89 3.30
C TRP A 183 4.65 -4.85 2.24
N LEU A 184 3.86 -5.84 1.83
CA LEU A 184 4.21 -6.75 0.74
C LEU A 184 4.43 -6.02 -0.57
N PHE A 185 3.55 -5.06 -0.88
CA PHE A 185 3.74 -4.19 -2.03
C PHE A 185 5.09 -3.49 -1.98
N TRP A 186 5.54 -2.92 -0.86
CA TRP A 186 6.88 -2.32 -0.76
C TRP A 186 8.04 -3.29 -0.75
N PHE A 187 7.93 -4.42 -0.06
CA PHE A 187 9.00 -5.42 -0.05
C PHE A 187 9.26 -5.96 -1.47
N LEU A 188 8.18 -6.09 -2.27
CA LEU A 188 8.26 -6.67 -3.60
C LEU A 188 8.40 -5.62 -4.70
N LEU A 189 7.91 -4.39 -4.49
CA LEU A 189 8.33 -3.21 -5.24
C LEU A 189 9.77 -2.93 -4.89
N ARG A 190 10.67 -3.36 -5.77
CA ARG A 190 11.90 -2.60 -5.87
C ARG A 190 11.48 -1.22 -6.39
N PRO A 191 11.66 -0.10 -5.64
CA PRO A 191 11.78 1.17 -6.32
C PRO A 191 12.84 0.92 -7.38
N GLU A 192 12.52 1.19 -8.63
CA GLU A 192 13.43 0.95 -9.74
C GLU A 192 14.67 1.83 -9.50
N PHE A 193 15.61 1.32 -8.70
CA PHE A 193 16.93 1.90 -8.55
C PHE A 193 17.57 1.93 -9.94
N THR A 194 17.17 1.03 -10.83
CA THR A 194 17.43 1.07 -12.26
C THR A 194 16.82 2.29 -12.97
N ALA A 195 15.59 2.71 -12.70
CA ALA A 195 15.00 3.89 -13.32
C ALA A 195 15.59 5.18 -12.75
N TYR A 196 15.83 5.23 -11.44
CA TYR A 196 16.47 6.37 -10.79
C TYR A 196 17.95 6.47 -11.20
N ALA A 197 18.70 5.37 -11.22
CA ALA A 197 20.07 5.33 -11.74
C ALA A 197 20.12 5.60 -13.24
N SER A 198 19.15 5.14 -14.02
CA SER A 198 19.05 5.48 -15.45
C SER A 198 18.82 6.98 -15.62
N LEU A 199 17.99 7.61 -14.80
CA LEU A 199 17.77 9.05 -14.82
C LEU A 199 19.05 9.83 -14.46
N LEU A 200 19.73 9.41 -13.38
CA LEU A 200 21.02 10.00 -12.97
C LEU A 200 22.13 9.77 -14.01
N ALA A 201 22.05 8.67 -14.78
CA ALA A 201 22.94 8.37 -15.90
C ALA A 201 22.55 9.08 -17.22
N GLY A 202 21.58 10.00 -17.19
CA GLY A 202 21.16 10.79 -18.36
C GLY A 202 20.05 10.16 -19.22
N GLY A 203 19.36 9.15 -18.70
CA GLY A 203 18.21 8.53 -19.33
C GLY A 203 17.04 9.50 -19.50
N GLY A 204 16.32 9.38 -20.62
CA GLY A 204 15.25 10.31 -20.98
C GLY A 204 14.05 10.31 -20.00
N PRO A 205 13.19 11.36 -20.03
CA PRO A 205 12.06 11.51 -19.10
C PRO A 205 11.03 10.36 -19.17
N SER A 206 11.00 9.61 -20.27
CA SER A 206 10.15 8.43 -20.44
C SER A 206 10.49 7.29 -19.48
N VAL A 207 11.70 7.26 -18.91
CA VAL A 207 12.11 6.32 -17.86
C VAL A 207 11.33 6.58 -16.57
N ILE A 208 11.13 7.85 -16.21
CA ILE A 208 10.32 8.26 -15.05
C ILE A 208 8.84 7.89 -15.28
N GLN A 209 8.31 8.09 -16.48
CA GLN A 209 6.91 7.76 -16.80
C GLN A 209 6.59 6.26 -16.72
N LYS A 210 7.62 5.40 -16.76
CA LYS A 210 7.51 3.96 -16.55
C LYS A 210 7.71 3.55 -15.09
N SER A 211 8.35 4.40 -14.30
CA SER A 211 8.60 4.17 -12.88
C SER A 211 7.31 4.17 -12.06
N MET A 212 7.14 3.13 -11.23
CA MET A 212 6.00 3.03 -10.34
C MET A 212 5.98 4.08 -9.22
N VAL A 213 7.11 4.73 -8.92
CA VAL A 213 7.18 5.83 -7.95
C VAL A 213 6.51 7.09 -8.50
N VAL A 214 6.63 7.35 -9.80
CA VAL A 214 5.98 8.52 -10.43
C VAL A 214 4.59 8.20 -10.98
N ARG A 215 4.28 6.93 -11.22
CA ARG A 215 2.90 6.45 -11.35
C ARG A 215 2.20 6.30 -9.99
N HIS A 216 2.90 6.46 -8.88
CA HIS A 216 2.31 6.40 -7.57
C HIS A 216 1.39 7.60 -7.43
N ARG A 217 0.09 7.33 -7.43
CA ARG A 217 -0.93 8.36 -7.26
C ARG A 217 -0.79 8.90 -5.85
N GLN A 218 -0.09 10.03 -5.72
CA GLN A 218 -0.16 10.83 -4.51
C GLN A 218 -1.55 11.43 -4.48
N THR A 219 -2.34 11.02 -3.51
CA THR A 219 -3.66 11.60 -3.31
C THR A 219 -3.49 12.81 -2.41
N TRP A 220 -3.72 13.97 -2.99
CA TRP A 220 -3.79 15.23 -2.29
C TRP A 220 -5.26 15.52 -2.05
N LYS A 221 -5.64 15.67 -0.77
CA LYS A 221 -6.94 16.21 -0.43
C LYS A 221 -6.77 17.71 -0.22
N LEU A 222 -7.09 18.49 -1.25
CA LEU A 222 -7.08 19.94 -1.20
C LEU A 222 -8.46 20.45 -0.77
N ARG A 223 -8.48 21.51 0.03
CA ARG A 223 -9.69 22.20 0.47
C ARG A 223 -9.47 23.69 0.27
N GLU A 224 -10.46 24.35 -0.30
CA GLU A 224 -10.46 25.79 -0.53
C GLU A 224 -11.39 26.47 0.48
N HIS A 225 -10.89 27.53 1.11
CA HIS A 225 -11.60 28.31 2.10
C HIS A 225 -11.58 29.77 1.69
N HIS A 226 -12.75 30.41 1.65
CA HIS A 226 -12.94 31.76 1.14
C HIS A 226 -13.25 32.74 2.28
N LEU A 227 -12.61 33.90 2.24
CA LEU A 227 -13.03 35.07 3.00
C LEU A 227 -14.03 35.85 2.15
N LEU A 228 -15.24 36.02 2.68
CA LEU A 228 -16.35 36.63 1.95
C LEU A 228 -16.67 37.99 2.56
N ALA A 229 -16.85 39.01 1.72
CA ALA A 229 -17.40 40.28 2.13
C ALA A 229 -18.76 40.53 1.48
N SER A 230 -19.67 41.09 2.26
CA SER A 230 -20.98 41.54 1.78
C SER A 230 -20.84 42.94 1.18
N SER A 231 -20.93 43.04 -0.15
CA SER A 231 -21.16 44.31 -0.84
C SER A 231 -22.62 44.69 -0.65
N SER A 232 -22.94 45.25 0.51
CA SER A 232 -24.24 45.89 0.72
C SER A 232 -24.25 47.22 -0.06
N ASP A 233 -24.72 47.17 -1.31
CA ASP A 233 -24.96 48.36 -2.17
C ASP A 233 -26.25 49.11 -1.76
N SER A 234 -26.51 49.17 -0.45
CA SER A 234 -27.53 50.05 0.10
C SER A 234 -26.87 51.41 0.28
N GLY A 235 -27.08 52.34 -0.65
CA GLY A 235 -26.51 53.70 -0.73
C GLY A 235 -26.82 54.65 0.44
N ILE A 236 -26.83 54.14 1.67
CA ILE A 236 -26.95 54.89 2.92
C ILE A 236 -25.71 54.50 3.73
N GLY A 237 -24.73 55.41 3.79
CA GLY A 237 -23.41 55.19 4.38
C GLY A 237 -23.45 54.82 5.87
N LEU A 238 -23.57 53.52 6.14
CA LEU A 238 -23.18 52.87 7.38
C LEU A 238 -22.05 51.91 7.01
N ASP A 239 -20.94 52.04 7.73
CA ASP A 239 -19.66 51.37 7.47
C ASP A 239 -19.86 49.91 7.03
N SER A 240 -19.57 49.63 5.77
CA SER A 240 -19.49 48.26 5.27
C SER A 240 -18.49 47.51 6.16
N ASP A 241 -18.92 46.37 6.75
CA ASP A 241 -18.07 45.41 7.45
C ASP A 241 -17.03 44.85 6.46
N ASN A 242 -16.03 45.67 6.13
CA ASN A 242 -14.87 45.27 5.36
C ASN A 242 -14.03 44.41 6.28
N VAL A 243 -14.24 43.11 6.21
CA VAL A 243 -13.41 42.14 6.92
C VAL A 243 -11.99 42.29 6.39
N GLU A 244 -11.08 42.82 7.21
CA GLU A 244 -9.69 43.04 6.78
C GLU A 244 -9.05 41.68 6.43
N THR A 245 -8.42 41.58 5.25
CA THR A 245 -7.70 40.37 4.82
C THR A 245 -6.50 40.11 5.73
N LEU A 246 -5.91 38.91 5.66
CA LEU A 246 -4.69 38.64 6.41
C LEU A 246 -3.52 39.46 5.85
N ARG A 247 -2.57 39.82 6.72
CA ARG A 247 -1.33 40.46 6.27
C ARG A 247 -0.44 39.43 5.59
N GLY A 248 0.24 39.83 4.51
CA GLY A 248 1.24 38.99 3.85
C GLY A 248 2.42 38.68 4.78
N GLY A 249 2.76 37.40 4.89
CA GLY A 249 3.89 36.89 5.69
C GLY A 249 4.99 36.25 4.85
N ASP A 250 5.70 35.29 5.44
CA ASP A 250 6.87 34.62 4.83
C ASP A 250 6.42 33.54 3.82
N PRO A 251 6.90 33.54 2.57
CA PRO A 251 6.60 32.50 1.58
C PRO A 251 6.97 31.08 2.03
N LEU A 252 7.97 30.91 2.91
CA LEU A 252 8.34 29.60 3.47
C LEU A 252 7.37 29.11 4.55
N ARG A 253 6.47 29.99 5.01
CA ARG A 253 5.40 29.69 5.96
C ARG A 253 4.04 29.93 5.32
N SER A 254 3.93 29.57 4.05
CA SER A 254 2.66 29.62 3.35
C SER A 254 2.10 31.04 3.20
N TRP A 255 2.96 32.06 3.24
CA TRP A 255 2.61 33.49 3.27
C TRP A 255 1.81 33.94 4.50
N PHE A 256 1.78 33.17 5.59
CA PHE A 256 1.19 33.63 6.85
C PHE A 256 2.19 34.41 7.73
N PRO A 257 1.72 35.40 8.51
CA PRO A 257 2.51 36.04 9.55
C PRO A 257 3.08 35.05 10.57
N THR A 258 4.23 35.37 11.14
CA THR A 258 4.88 34.50 12.13
C THR A 258 4.08 34.46 13.42
N GLY A 259 3.51 33.30 13.76
CA GLY A 259 2.69 33.09 14.96
C GLY A 259 1.21 32.93 14.66
N THR A 260 0.80 32.95 13.38
CA THR A 260 -0.57 32.65 12.96
C THR A 260 -0.98 31.25 13.40
N GLN A 261 -2.13 31.15 14.05
CA GLN A 261 -2.74 29.88 14.43
C GLN A 261 -3.96 29.62 13.57
N ILE A 262 -4.03 28.42 13.00
CA ILE A 262 -5.14 27.99 12.15
C ILE A 262 -5.83 26.82 12.83
N ARG A 263 -7.15 26.91 12.99
CA ARG A 263 -7.99 25.82 13.49
C ARG A 263 -9.03 25.45 12.43
N GLU A 264 -9.04 24.18 12.06
CA GLU A 264 -10.01 23.66 11.09
C GLU A 264 -11.29 23.22 11.80
N SER A 265 -12.44 23.63 11.25
CA SER A 265 -13.78 23.22 11.68
C SER A 265 -14.51 22.53 10.53
N ARG A 266 -15.75 22.07 10.77
CA ARG A 266 -16.55 21.41 9.71
C ARG A 266 -16.94 22.38 8.59
N ASP A 267 -17.13 23.65 8.93
CA ASP A 267 -17.71 24.66 8.04
C ASP A 267 -16.64 25.59 7.41
N GLY A 268 -15.38 25.45 7.82
CA GLY A 268 -14.29 26.28 7.32
C GLY A 268 -13.05 26.27 8.22
N ILE A 269 -12.30 27.38 8.22
CA ILE A 269 -11.13 27.57 9.08
C ILE A 269 -11.21 28.89 9.85
N GLU A 270 -10.71 28.85 11.07
CA GLU A 270 -10.51 30.01 11.93
C GLU A 270 -9.02 30.36 11.95
N VAL A 271 -8.70 31.59 11.55
CA VAL A 271 -7.33 32.07 11.48
C VAL A 271 -7.13 33.18 12.51
N HIS A 272 -6.21 32.96 13.44
CA HIS A 272 -5.82 33.92 14.46
C HIS A 272 -4.44 34.48 14.14
N GLU A 273 -4.39 35.75 13.73
CA GLU A 273 -3.16 36.46 13.42
C GLU A 273 -2.57 37.12 14.68
N PRO A 274 -1.25 36.99 14.94
CA PRO A 274 -0.61 37.60 16.09
C PRO A 274 -0.70 39.13 16.03
N GLY A 275 -1.33 39.73 17.04
CA GLY A 275 -1.53 41.18 17.13
C GLY A 275 -2.88 41.66 16.59
N ARG A 276 -3.66 40.78 15.95
CA ARG A 276 -5.07 41.01 15.63
C ARG A 276 -5.93 40.50 16.79
N LYS A 277 -6.94 41.28 17.21
CA LYS A 277 -7.85 40.87 18.29
C LYS A 277 -8.95 39.94 17.81
N ASP A 278 -9.36 40.10 16.56
CA ASP A 278 -10.47 39.35 15.98
C ASP A 278 -9.97 38.13 15.20
N VAL A 279 -10.73 37.05 15.30
CA VAL A 279 -10.50 35.82 14.53
C VAL A 279 -11.11 35.99 13.15
N VAL A 280 -10.35 35.62 12.12
CA VAL A 280 -10.84 35.67 10.74
C VAL A 280 -11.40 34.30 10.37
N HIS A 281 -12.66 34.27 9.96
CA HIS A 281 -13.35 33.05 9.58
C HIS A 281 -13.40 32.93 8.06
N TYR A 282 -12.79 31.88 7.53
CA TYR A 282 -12.91 31.51 6.13
C TYR A 282 -13.91 30.38 6.02
N GLN A 283 -14.85 30.49 5.09
CA GLN A 283 -15.87 29.47 4.87
C GLN A 283 -15.42 28.52 3.78
N ARG A 284 -15.70 27.24 3.95
CA ARG A 284 -15.46 26.27 2.87
C ARG A 284 -16.46 26.55 1.74
N GLY A 285 -15.99 26.56 0.49
CA GLY A 285 -16.89 26.58 -0.66
C GLY A 285 -17.82 25.36 -0.59
N THR A 286 -19.09 25.54 -0.23
CA THR A 286 -20.05 24.44 -0.15
C THR A 286 -20.53 24.08 -1.55
N THR A 287 -20.51 22.79 -1.88
CA THR A 287 -21.14 22.23 -3.09
C THR A 287 -22.66 22.09 -2.97
N SER A 288 -23.32 22.87 -2.12
CA SER A 288 -24.75 22.68 -1.81
C SER A 288 -25.55 23.95 -2.00
N GLY A 289 -26.33 23.94 -3.09
CA GLY A 289 -27.52 24.75 -3.26
C GLY A 289 -27.41 25.68 -4.46
N GLY A 290 -27.90 25.22 -5.61
CA GLY A 290 -28.11 26.08 -6.76
C GLY A 290 -28.87 27.34 -6.36
N ILE A 291 -28.16 28.47 -6.40
CA ILE A 291 -28.76 29.77 -6.64
C ILE A 291 -28.34 30.14 -8.05
N CYS A 292 -29.00 29.50 -9.01
CA CYS A 292 -29.26 30.16 -10.28
C CYS A 292 -30.12 31.39 -9.92
N GLY A 293 -29.55 32.57 -10.05
CA GLY A 293 -30.28 33.84 -10.05
C GLY A 293 -30.60 34.37 -8.65
N ASP A 294 -29.64 35.03 -8.03
CA ASP A 294 -29.77 36.47 -7.75
C ASP A 294 -28.42 37.01 -7.30
N ASN A 295 -28.12 38.25 -7.69
CA ASN A 295 -26.91 39.00 -7.34
C ASN A 295 -26.79 39.17 -5.80
N THR A 296 -26.40 38.12 -5.09
CA THR A 296 -25.86 38.31 -3.74
C THR A 296 -24.47 38.89 -3.94
N GLY A 297 -24.30 40.14 -3.53
CA GLY A 297 -23.06 40.91 -3.64
C GLY A 297 -21.93 40.36 -2.77
N VAL A 298 -21.67 39.07 -2.83
CA VAL A 298 -20.63 38.42 -2.03
C VAL A 298 -19.34 38.43 -2.85
N ILE A 299 -18.39 39.24 -2.40
CA ILE A 299 -17.07 39.35 -3.04
C ILE A 299 -16.10 38.48 -2.26
N VAL A 300 -15.44 37.55 -2.95
CA VAL A 300 -14.32 36.80 -2.38
C VAL A 300 -13.15 37.76 -2.23
N GLN A 301 -12.72 37.99 -0.99
CA GLN A 301 -11.62 38.91 -0.68
C GLN A 301 -10.27 38.22 -0.56
N ASP A 302 -10.27 36.99 -0.05
CA ASP A 302 -9.06 36.21 0.20
C ASP A 302 -9.36 34.71 0.12
N ILE A 303 -8.35 33.90 -0.21
CA ILE A 303 -8.48 32.45 -0.40
C ILE A 303 -7.32 31.75 0.31
N ILE A 304 -7.68 30.77 1.14
CA ILE A 304 -6.72 29.85 1.75
C ILE A 304 -6.96 28.45 1.22
N ILE A 305 -5.90 27.84 0.69
CA ILE A 305 -5.90 26.43 0.31
C ILE A 305 -5.20 25.64 1.42
N THR A 306 -5.90 24.64 1.97
CA THR A 306 -5.31 23.64 2.86
C THR A 306 -5.21 22.31 2.13
N GLY A 307 -4.13 21.57 2.37
CA GLY A 307 -3.86 20.31 1.69
C GLY A 307 -3.39 19.25 2.67
N GLU A 308 -4.00 18.07 2.60
CA GLU A 308 -3.47 16.86 3.22
C GLU A 308 -2.86 15.98 2.13
N ALA A 309 -1.56 15.75 2.20
CA ALA A 309 -0.88 14.78 1.36
C ALA A 309 -0.74 13.47 2.13
N ARG A 310 -1.19 12.36 1.55
CA ARG A 310 -0.81 11.02 2.02
C ARG A 310 -0.03 10.30 0.94
N SER A 311 1.23 10.02 1.24
CA SER A 311 1.97 8.95 0.60
C SER A 311 1.45 7.63 1.14
N ASN A 312 1.11 6.66 0.29
CA ASN A 312 0.62 5.37 0.78
C ASN A 312 1.65 4.64 1.66
N SER A 313 2.92 5.07 1.67
CA SER A 313 3.89 4.78 2.73
C SER A 313 3.33 5.20 4.08
N GLY A 314 2.76 4.26 4.83
CA GLY A 314 2.21 4.37 6.19
C GLY A 314 3.19 4.87 7.26
N LEU A 315 4.21 5.63 6.87
CA LEU A 315 4.89 6.56 7.75
C LEU A 315 4.01 7.81 7.87
N GLN A 316 3.23 7.85 8.94
CA GLN A 316 2.78 9.11 9.50
C GLN A 316 4.06 9.88 9.85
N ILE A 317 4.51 10.79 8.97
CA ILE A 317 5.48 11.79 9.36
C ILE A 317 4.81 12.50 10.55
N PRO A 318 5.43 12.52 11.75
CA PRO A 318 4.83 13.20 12.88
C PRO A 318 4.55 14.62 12.43
N SER A 319 3.27 14.97 12.39
CA SER A 319 2.82 16.33 12.17
C SER A 319 3.33 17.14 13.35
N ASN A 320 4.54 17.69 13.21
CA ASN A 320 4.87 18.91 13.91
C ASN A 320 3.79 19.92 13.48
N PRO A 321 3.16 20.65 14.41
CA PRO A 321 2.03 21.53 14.11
C PRO A 321 2.41 22.78 13.28
N LEU A 322 3.49 22.71 12.49
CA LEU A 322 4.08 23.81 11.74
C LEU A 322 4.37 23.49 10.27
N SER A 323 4.06 22.30 9.76
CA SER A 323 4.25 21.99 8.32
C SER A 323 2.94 21.67 7.61
N THR A 324 1.95 22.54 7.76
CA THR A 324 0.85 22.66 6.80
C THR A 324 1.37 23.59 5.69
N GLY A 325 1.83 23.00 4.59
CA GLY A 325 2.09 23.76 3.37
C GLY A 325 0.75 24.28 2.87
N SER A 326 0.52 25.58 3.05
CA SER A 326 -0.60 26.31 2.48
C SER A 326 -0.02 27.21 1.39
N LEU A 327 -0.77 27.39 0.32
CA LEU A 327 -0.39 28.28 -0.75
C LEU A 327 -1.42 29.40 -0.70
N CYS A 328 -1.06 30.56 -0.15
CA CYS A 328 -1.86 31.76 -0.32
C CYS A 328 -1.52 32.37 -1.68
N VAL A 329 -2.54 32.57 -2.51
CA VAL A 329 -2.45 33.41 -3.69
C VAL A 329 -2.87 34.81 -3.24
N GLY A 330 -1.97 35.78 -3.36
CA GLY A 330 -2.21 37.17 -2.95
C GLY A 330 -3.36 37.85 -3.72
N PRO A 331 -3.77 39.05 -3.30
CA PRO A 331 -4.99 39.70 -3.78
C PRO A 331 -4.96 39.96 -5.29
N VAL A 332 -6.05 39.60 -5.96
CA VAL A 332 -6.29 39.93 -7.37
C VAL A 332 -6.51 41.45 -7.47
N GLN A 333 -5.59 42.16 -8.13
CA GLN A 333 -5.81 43.57 -8.46
C GLN A 333 -6.97 43.68 -9.48
N PRO A 334 -7.96 44.56 -9.26
CA PRO A 334 -9.01 44.80 -10.24
C PRO A 334 -8.41 45.43 -11.50
N GLY A 335 -8.85 44.91 -12.66
CA GLY A 335 -8.15 45.02 -13.93
C GLY A 335 -7.94 46.45 -14.43
N ARG A 336 -6.73 46.69 -14.95
CA ARG A 336 -6.51 47.69 -15.99
C ARG A 336 -7.00 47.10 -17.31
N SER A 337 -7.99 47.77 -17.88
CA SER A 337 -8.43 47.58 -19.25
C SER A 337 -7.24 47.66 -20.22
N SER A 338 -7.16 46.68 -21.12
CA SER A 338 -6.37 46.80 -22.34
C SER A 338 -7.19 46.14 -23.45
N GLU A 339 -7.88 47.00 -24.19
CA GLU A 339 -8.47 46.71 -25.49
C GLU A 339 -7.34 46.41 -26.50
N THR A 340 -7.44 45.25 -27.14
CA THR A 340 -7.13 44.94 -28.56
C THR A 340 -6.25 45.92 -29.35
N VAL A 341 -5.10 45.46 -29.85
CA VAL A 341 -4.91 44.73 -31.14
C VAL A 341 -3.69 43.83 -31.02
#